data_AF-A0A4S2M8L0-F1
#
_entry.id   AF-A0A4S2M8L0-F1
#
_cell.length_a   1.000
_cell.length_b   1.000
_cell.length_c   1.000
_cell.angle_alpha   90.00
_cell.angle_beta   90.00
_cell.angle_gamma   90.00
#
_symmetry.space_group_name_H-M   'P 1'
#
loop_
_entity.id
_entity.type
_entity.pdbx_description
1 polymer ?
#
loop_
_entity_poly.entity_id
_entity_poly.type
_entity_poly.pdbx_seq_one_letter_code
_entity_poly.pdbx_strand_id
1 'polypeptide(L)'
;MSRGLVDGQHEKVKRELRRTADNLYTYMRSWSKTEGDDEEDEAGGTLKQHLPKSELQQIIESELGDDMQKLKEKFLILLVDNYKLREKNTLLRYEVDLHKEELQETSRDLKRLSSFWKEKRRELTFLKRVTQQQEKEIQSLLKTLSKMKENQVKNLEEKGIRPLKGPCSKGGIFGRRNRSSTAQPISTRSVK
;
A
#
# COMPACT_ATOMS: atom_id res chain seq x y z
N MET A 1 -18.34 -0.24 -15.68
CA MET A 1 -19.53 -0.66 -14.90
C MET A 1 -19.91 -2.07 -15.32
N SER A 2 -19.37 -3.12 -14.70
CA SER A 2 -19.61 -4.50 -15.20
C SER A 2 -19.56 -5.63 -14.15
N ARG A 3 -19.29 -5.36 -12.86
CA ARG A 3 -19.24 -6.43 -11.84
C ARG A 3 -20.61 -7.02 -11.53
N GLY A 4 -21.65 -6.18 -11.39
CA GLY A 4 -23.01 -6.65 -11.02
C GLY A 4 -23.75 -7.48 -12.07
N LEU A 5 -23.38 -7.37 -13.36
CA LEU A 5 -23.98 -8.17 -14.44
C LEU A 5 -23.43 -9.61 -14.48
N VAL A 6 -22.15 -9.79 -14.14
CA VAL A 6 -21.49 -11.10 -14.13
C VAL A 6 -21.95 -11.93 -12.93
N ASP A 7 -22.13 -11.30 -11.77
CA ASP A 7 -22.62 -11.96 -10.56
C ASP A 7 -24.07 -12.46 -10.72
N GLY A 8 -24.91 -11.69 -11.42
CA GLY A 8 -26.29 -12.09 -11.72
C GLY A 8 -26.40 -13.30 -12.66
N GLN A 9 -25.51 -13.40 -13.65
CA GLN A 9 -25.45 -14.55 -14.54
C GLN A 9 -24.94 -15.80 -13.81
N HIS A 10 -23.94 -15.65 -12.95
CA HIS A 10 -23.36 -16.75 -12.17
C HIS A 10 -24.39 -17.36 -11.20
N GLU A 11 -25.21 -16.55 -10.54
CA GLU A 11 -26.28 -17.05 -9.67
C GLU A 11 -27.45 -17.69 -10.42
N LYS A 12 -27.69 -17.32 -11.68
CA LYS A 12 -28.67 -17.99 -12.54
C LYS A 12 -28.20 -19.40 -12.88
N VAL A 13 -26.93 -19.54 -13.30
CA VAL A 13 -26.31 -20.83 -13.63
C VAL A 13 -26.29 -21.77 -12.42
N LYS A 14 -25.93 -21.28 -11.23
CA LYS A 14 -25.97 -22.09 -9.99
C LYS A 14 -27.35 -22.62 -9.66
N ARG A 15 -28.40 -21.81 -9.84
CA ARG A 15 -29.79 -22.23 -9.58
C ARG A 15 -30.26 -23.30 -10.55
N GLU A 16 -29.87 -23.17 -11.81
CA GLU A 16 -30.21 -24.12 -12.87
C GLU A 16 -29.52 -25.47 -12.64
N LEU A 17 -28.22 -25.46 -12.27
CA LEU A 17 -27.48 -26.65 -11.85
C LEU A 17 -28.14 -27.37 -10.67
N ARG A 18 -28.60 -26.64 -9.64
CA ARG A 18 -29.32 -27.25 -8.50
C ARG A 18 -30.63 -27.89 -8.94
N ARG A 19 -31.44 -27.21 -9.75
CA ARG A 19 -32.69 -27.79 -10.28
C ARG A 19 -32.45 -29.07 -11.06
N THR A 20 -31.44 -29.09 -11.92
CA THR A 20 -31.13 -30.29 -12.71
C THR A 20 -30.65 -31.43 -11.82
N ALA A 21 -29.85 -31.14 -10.79
CA ALA A 21 -29.43 -32.14 -9.81
C ALA A 21 -30.61 -32.69 -8.99
N ASP A 22 -31.52 -31.83 -8.54
CA ASP A 22 -32.72 -32.23 -7.79
C ASP A 22 -33.68 -33.08 -8.65
N ASN A 23 -33.84 -32.74 -9.93
CA ASN A 23 -34.62 -33.52 -10.88
C ASN A 23 -34.01 -34.90 -11.12
N LEU A 24 -32.68 -34.96 -11.29
CA LEU A 24 -31.97 -36.22 -11.47
C LEU A 24 -32.07 -37.10 -10.22
N TYR A 25 -31.91 -36.51 -9.03
CA TYR A 25 -32.10 -37.21 -7.76
C TYR A 25 -33.51 -37.78 -7.61
N THR A 26 -34.53 -37.00 -8.01
CA THR A 26 -35.94 -37.44 -7.98
C THR A 26 -36.18 -38.61 -8.94
N TYR A 27 -35.61 -38.54 -10.15
CA TYR A 27 -35.68 -39.61 -11.14
C TYR A 27 -34.97 -40.90 -10.69
N MET A 28 -33.78 -40.78 -10.10
CA MET A 28 -33.07 -41.94 -9.54
C MET A 28 -33.81 -42.55 -8.35
N ARG A 29 -34.46 -41.72 -7.52
CA ARG A 29 -35.25 -42.19 -6.37
C ARG A 29 -36.53 -42.92 -6.79
N SER A 30 -37.16 -42.54 -7.90
CA SER A 30 -38.31 -43.30 -8.42
C SER A 30 -37.89 -44.64 -9.01
N TRP A 31 -36.69 -44.74 -9.60
CA TRP A 31 -36.11 -46.01 -10.06
C TRP A 31 -35.74 -46.96 -8.91
N SER A 32 -35.27 -46.45 -7.77
CA SER A 32 -35.01 -47.29 -6.59
C SER A 32 -36.27 -47.78 -5.87
N LYS A 33 -37.46 -47.26 -6.21
CA LYS A 33 -38.74 -47.69 -5.61
C LYS A 33 -39.44 -48.83 -6.36
N THR A 34 -38.92 -49.24 -7.52
CA THR A 34 -39.47 -50.37 -8.30
C THR A 34 -38.75 -51.70 -8.05
N GLU A 35 -37.78 -51.75 -7.14
CA GLU A 35 -37.02 -52.99 -6.81
C GLU A 35 -37.31 -53.53 -5.39
N GLY A 36 -38.46 -53.20 -4.80
CA GLY A 36 -38.80 -53.74 -3.48
C GLY A 36 -40.26 -53.57 -3.14
N ASP A 37 -41.10 -54.44 -3.70
CA ASP A 37 -42.20 -55.10 -3.01
C ASP A 37 -42.71 -56.20 -3.96
N ASP A 38 -42.38 -57.44 -3.61
CA ASP A 38 -43.09 -58.62 -4.08
C ASP A 38 -44.51 -58.54 -3.51
N GLU A 39 -45.52 -58.36 -4.36
CA GLU A 39 -46.79 -59.09 -4.27
C GLU A 39 -47.44 -59.16 -5.65
N GLU A 40 -48.05 -60.31 -5.89
CA GLU A 40 -48.59 -60.81 -7.14
C GLU A 40 -49.66 -59.89 -7.74
N ASP A 41 -49.61 -59.70 -9.06
CA ASP A 41 -50.82 -59.78 -9.89
C ASP A 41 -50.43 -59.93 -11.38
N GLU A 42 -50.95 -61.01 -11.98
CA GLU A 42 -50.87 -61.29 -13.41
C GLU A 42 -51.67 -60.27 -14.23
N ALA A 43 -51.07 -59.67 -15.26
CA ALA A 43 -51.60 -59.60 -16.62
C ALA A 43 -50.75 -58.68 -17.51
N GLY A 44 -50.28 -59.23 -18.64
CA GLY A 44 -50.08 -58.50 -19.88
C GLY A 44 -48.89 -57.54 -19.96
N GLY A 45 -47.85 -57.94 -20.70
CA GLY A 45 -46.86 -56.98 -21.20
C GLY A 45 -45.49 -57.58 -21.47
N THR A 46 -45.37 -58.31 -22.56
CA THR A 46 -44.11 -58.65 -23.22
C THR A 46 -43.26 -57.38 -23.45
N LEU A 47 -42.19 -57.20 -22.68
CA LEU A 47 -40.80 -56.95 -23.13
C LEU A 47 -39.91 -56.68 -21.91
N LYS A 48 -39.61 -57.71 -21.10
CA LYS A 48 -38.40 -57.69 -20.27
C LYS A 48 -37.25 -58.26 -21.08
N GLN A 49 -36.75 -57.49 -22.05
CA GLN A 49 -35.36 -57.65 -22.47
C GLN A 49 -34.48 -57.01 -21.39
N HIS A 50 -34.36 -57.70 -20.24
CA HIS A 50 -33.26 -57.41 -19.34
C HIS A 50 -32.00 -57.92 -20.05
N LEU A 51 -31.21 -57.01 -20.63
CA LEU A 51 -29.83 -57.36 -20.92
C LEU A 51 -29.21 -57.88 -19.62
N PRO A 52 -28.61 -59.08 -19.61
CA PRO A 52 -27.88 -59.58 -18.47
C PRO A 52 -26.90 -58.51 -17.98
N LYS A 53 -26.80 -58.30 -16.66
CA LYS A 53 -25.87 -57.32 -16.07
C LYS A 53 -24.45 -57.43 -16.64
N SER A 54 -24.01 -58.64 -16.98
CA SER A 54 -22.73 -58.93 -17.62
C SER A 54 -22.60 -58.37 -19.05
N GLU A 55 -23.66 -58.39 -19.86
CA GLU A 55 -23.65 -57.85 -21.23
C GLU A 55 -23.72 -56.33 -21.21
N LEU A 56 -24.54 -55.75 -20.33
CA LEU A 56 -24.57 -54.30 -20.09
C LEU A 56 -23.22 -53.77 -19.62
N GLN A 57 -22.56 -54.50 -18.71
CA GLN A 57 -21.25 -54.13 -18.21
C GLN A 57 -20.16 -54.26 -19.28
N GLN A 58 -20.23 -55.28 -20.13
CA GLN A 58 -19.37 -55.39 -21.31
C GLN A 58 -19.59 -54.25 -22.31
N ILE A 59 -20.84 -53.86 -22.60
CA ILE A 59 -21.13 -52.73 -23.51
C ILE A 59 -20.59 -51.42 -22.92
N ILE A 60 -20.79 -51.18 -21.62
CA ILE A 60 -20.26 -49.99 -20.94
C ILE A 60 -18.73 -49.97 -20.95
N GLU A 61 -18.08 -51.10 -20.69
CA GLU A 61 -16.61 -51.20 -20.71
C GLU A 61 -16.04 -51.13 -22.14
N SER A 62 -16.75 -51.67 -23.14
CA SER A 62 -16.29 -51.72 -24.54
C SER A 62 -16.57 -50.45 -25.35
N GLU A 63 -17.68 -49.74 -25.08
CA GLU A 63 -18.04 -48.51 -25.81
C GLU A 63 -17.68 -47.22 -25.05
N LEU A 64 -17.72 -47.24 -23.71
CA LEU A 64 -17.57 -46.06 -22.86
C LEU A 64 -16.34 -46.10 -21.95
N GLY A 65 -15.63 -47.23 -21.85
CA GLY A 65 -14.51 -47.41 -20.92
C GLY A 65 -13.39 -46.38 -21.12
N ASP A 66 -12.90 -46.22 -22.36
CA ASP A 66 -11.83 -45.29 -22.70
C ASP A 66 -12.25 -43.81 -22.54
N ASP A 67 -13.49 -43.48 -22.91
CA ASP A 67 -13.99 -42.10 -22.81
C ASP A 67 -14.33 -41.73 -21.36
N MET A 68 -14.80 -42.68 -20.57
CA MET A 68 -14.98 -42.53 -19.12
C MET A 68 -13.62 -42.36 -18.42
N GLN A 69 -12.59 -43.07 -18.84
CA GLN A 69 -11.24 -42.92 -18.30
C GLN A 69 -10.63 -41.55 -18.65
N LYS A 70 -10.74 -41.11 -19.90
CA LYS A 70 -10.32 -39.75 -20.32
C LYS A 70 -11.08 -38.66 -19.57
N LEU A 71 -12.37 -38.87 -19.30
CA LEU A 71 -13.19 -37.94 -18.53
C LEU A 71 -12.71 -37.85 -17.07
N LYS A 72 -12.41 -38.99 -16.43
CA LYS A 72 -11.82 -39.04 -15.08
C LYS A 72 -10.48 -38.31 -15.02
N GLU A 73 -9.60 -38.51 -16.00
CA GLU A 73 -8.32 -37.81 -16.09
C GLU A 73 -8.51 -36.29 -16.21
N LYS A 74 -9.43 -35.82 -17.06
CA LYS A 74 -9.76 -34.39 -17.17
C LYS A 74 -10.29 -33.83 -15.86
N PHE A 75 -11.16 -34.56 -15.16
CA PHE A 75 -11.66 -34.14 -13.85
C PHE A 75 -10.55 -34.06 -12.79
N LEU A 76 -9.61 -35.01 -12.79
CA LEU A 76 -8.45 -34.98 -11.89
C LEU A 76 -7.57 -33.76 -12.15
N ILE A 77 -7.30 -33.42 -13.41
CA ILE A 77 -6.56 -32.21 -13.79
C ILE A 77 -7.29 -30.95 -13.26
N LEU A 78 -8.60 -30.86 -13.51
CA LEU A 78 -9.40 -29.73 -13.04
C LEU A 78 -9.44 -29.60 -11.51
N LEU A 79 -9.46 -30.73 -10.78
CA LEU A 79 -9.40 -30.73 -9.32
C LEU A 79 -8.06 -30.19 -8.81
N VAL A 80 -6.95 -30.62 -9.40
CA VAL A 80 -5.61 -30.14 -9.06
C VAL A 80 -5.47 -28.65 -9.36
N ASP A 81 -5.93 -28.21 -10.53
CA ASP A 81 -5.89 -26.80 -10.91
C ASP A 81 -6.79 -25.94 -10.02
N ASN A 82 -7.97 -26.43 -9.63
CA ASN A 82 -8.84 -25.74 -8.69
C ASN A 82 -8.17 -25.56 -7.33
N TYR A 83 -7.47 -26.58 -6.83
CA TYR A 83 -6.73 -26.49 -5.57
C TYR A 83 -5.62 -25.44 -5.64
N LYS A 84 -4.80 -25.46 -6.70
CA LYS A 84 -3.75 -24.45 -6.94
C LYS A 84 -4.32 -23.03 -7.03
N LEU A 85 -5.47 -22.86 -7.68
CA LEU A 85 -6.15 -21.56 -7.78
C LEU A 85 -6.65 -21.07 -6.42
N ARG A 86 -7.18 -21.96 -5.57
CA ARG A 86 -7.59 -21.60 -4.21
C ARG A 86 -6.40 -21.15 -3.36
N GLU A 87 -5.28 -21.86 -3.43
CA GLU A 87 -4.06 -21.49 -2.73
C GLU A 87 -3.56 -20.11 -3.16
N LYS A 88 -3.43 -19.88 -4.47
CA LYS A 88 -3.06 -18.56 -5.02
C LYS A 88 -4.03 -17.46 -4.61
N ASN A 89 -5.34 -17.73 -4.61
CA ASN A 89 -6.33 -16.74 -4.18
C ASN A 89 -6.14 -16.36 -2.71
N THR A 90 -5.84 -17.33 -1.85
CA THR A 90 -5.58 -17.10 -0.43
C THR A 90 -4.32 -16.26 -0.22
N LEU A 91 -3.22 -16.57 -0.93
CA LEU A 91 -2.00 -15.78 -0.86
C LEU A 91 -2.24 -14.33 -1.30
N LEU A 92 -2.93 -14.13 -2.43
CA LEU A 92 -3.28 -12.79 -2.93
C LEU A 92 -4.15 -12.01 -1.93
N ARG A 93 -5.02 -12.66 -1.16
CA ARG A 93 -5.80 -11.99 -0.11
C ARG A 93 -4.88 -11.44 0.98
N TYR A 94 -3.92 -12.25 1.45
CA TYR A 94 -2.96 -11.80 2.46
C TYR A 94 -2.09 -10.66 1.94
N GLU A 95 -1.59 -10.73 0.71
CA GLU A 95 -0.82 -9.65 0.09
C GLU A 95 -1.63 -8.36 0.00
N VAL A 96 -2.90 -8.46 -0.42
CA VAL A 96 -3.79 -7.29 -0.50
C VAL A 96 -4.04 -6.68 0.88
N ASP A 97 -4.24 -7.50 1.91
CA ASP A 97 -4.48 -6.99 3.26
C ASP A 97 -3.21 -6.37 3.86
N LEU A 98 -2.04 -6.97 3.65
CA LEU A 98 -0.75 -6.38 4.02
C LEU A 98 -0.56 -4.99 3.37
N HIS A 99 -0.76 -4.89 2.05
CA HIS A 99 -0.61 -3.62 1.35
C HIS A 99 -1.65 -2.56 1.78
N LYS A 100 -2.85 -2.97 2.21
CA LYS A 100 -3.81 -2.02 2.80
C LYS A 100 -3.29 -1.48 4.13
N GLU A 101 -2.67 -2.31 4.96
CA GLU A 101 -2.10 -1.89 6.24
C GLU A 101 -0.94 -0.92 6.02
N GLU A 102 0.00 -1.25 5.12
CA GLU A 102 1.11 -0.39 4.73
C GLU A 102 0.62 0.97 4.18
N LEU A 103 -0.42 0.94 3.33
CA LEU A 103 -1.03 2.16 2.80
C LEU A 103 -1.66 3.02 3.89
N GLN A 104 -2.31 2.39 4.88
CA GLN A 104 -2.87 3.12 6.01
C GLN A 104 -1.78 3.74 6.89
N GLU A 105 -0.70 3.01 7.16
CA GLU A 105 0.43 3.51 7.93
C GLU A 105 1.10 4.70 7.25
N THR A 106 1.47 4.55 5.98
CA THR A 106 2.07 5.62 5.18
C THR A 106 1.14 6.84 5.08
N SER A 107 -0.18 6.65 4.98
CA SER A 107 -1.16 7.73 5.02
C SER A 107 -1.19 8.48 6.36
N ARG A 108 -1.07 7.76 7.50
CA ARG A 108 -0.96 8.39 8.82
C ARG A 108 0.34 9.19 8.94
N ASP A 109 1.45 8.66 8.45
CA ASP A 109 2.74 9.35 8.50
C ASP A 109 2.77 10.59 7.61
N LEU A 110 2.17 10.52 6.42
CA LEU A 110 2.00 11.70 5.56
C LEU A 110 1.22 12.81 6.28
N LYS A 111 0.16 12.46 7.02
CA LYS A 111 -0.61 13.43 7.81
C LYS A 111 0.24 14.07 8.92
N ARG A 112 1.02 13.25 9.66
CA ARG A 112 1.93 13.72 10.71
C ARG A 112 3.00 14.66 10.15
N LEU A 113 3.63 14.29 9.03
CA LEU A 113 4.62 15.12 8.36
C LEU A 113 4.01 16.41 7.82
N SER A 114 2.79 16.37 7.29
CA SER A 114 2.07 17.56 6.84
C SER A 114 1.80 18.54 7.97
N SER A 115 1.36 18.06 9.14
CA SER A 115 1.18 18.92 10.33
C SER A 115 2.50 19.50 10.82
N PHE A 116 3.54 18.66 10.92
CA PHE A 116 4.87 19.09 11.34
C PHE A 116 5.43 20.18 10.42
N TRP A 117 5.31 19.99 9.10
CA TRP A 117 5.78 20.98 8.12
C TRP A 117 5.02 22.31 8.23
N LYS A 118 3.70 22.27 8.45
CA LYS A 118 2.90 23.48 8.68
C LYS A 118 3.35 24.21 9.95
N GLU A 119 3.62 23.50 11.02
CA GLU A 119 4.14 24.07 12.27
C GLU A 119 5.51 24.71 12.08
N LYS A 120 6.47 23.99 11.49
CA LYS A 120 7.81 24.51 11.21
C LYS A 120 7.81 25.71 10.27
N ARG A 121 6.87 25.75 9.31
CA ARG A 121 6.68 26.91 8.46
C ARG A 121 6.19 28.15 9.24
N ARG A 122 5.29 27.96 10.22
CA ARG A 122 4.83 29.05 11.11
C ARG A 122 5.96 29.53 12.00
N GLU A 123 6.70 28.61 12.61
CA GLU A 123 7.87 28.90 13.46
C GLU A 123 8.91 29.70 12.68
N LEU A 124 9.25 29.28 11.45
CA LEU A 124 10.18 30.01 10.58
C LEU A 124 9.68 31.43 10.27
N THR A 125 8.39 31.59 10.03
CA THR A 125 7.79 32.92 9.74
C THR A 125 7.89 33.82 10.97
N PHE A 126 7.64 33.29 12.16
CA PHE A 126 7.80 34.01 13.42
C PHE A 126 9.25 34.44 13.64
N LEU A 127 10.20 33.52 13.51
CA LEU A 127 11.63 33.82 13.66
C LEU A 127 12.09 34.90 12.69
N LYS A 128 11.68 34.84 11.42
CA LYS A 128 11.98 35.90 10.44
C LYS A 128 11.50 37.28 10.89
N ARG A 129 10.31 37.38 11.48
CA ARG A 129 9.79 38.65 12.01
C ARG A 129 10.61 39.16 13.19
N VAL A 130 10.94 38.27 14.12
CA VAL A 130 11.79 38.62 15.28
C VAL A 130 13.17 39.10 14.82
N THR A 131 13.82 38.37 13.91
CA THR A 131 15.13 38.76 13.37
C THR A 131 15.07 40.11 12.65
N GLN A 132 14.05 40.35 11.82
CA GLN A 132 13.87 41.65 11.16
C GLN A 132 13.66 42.80 12.16
N GLN A 133 12.95 42.55 13.26
CA GLN A 133 12.75 43.55 14.30
C GLN A 133 14.07 43.86 15.03
N GLN A 134 14.82 42.83 15.42
CA GLN A 134 16.13 42.98 16.04
C GLN A 134 17.11 43.73 15.13
N GLU A 135 17.10 43.44 13.83
CA GLU A 135 17.96 44.12 12.86
C GLU A 135 17.65 45.63 12.79
N LYS A 136 16.36 46.01 12.80
CA LYS A 136 15.95 47.43 12.83
C LYS A 136 16.39 48.12 14.12
N GLU A 137 16.25 47.46 15.26
CA GLU A 137 16.67 47.99 16.56
C GLU A 137 18.19 48.20 16.60
N ILE A 138 18.97 47.21 16.15
CA ILE A 138 20.43 47.32 16.05
C ILE A 138 20.82 48.48 15.14
N GLN A 139 20.20 48.62 13.96
CA GLN A 139 20.48 49.73 13.05
C GLN A 139 20.15 51.10 13.69
N SER A 140 19.05 51.19 14.46
CA SER A 140 18.68 52.40 15.19
C SER A 140 19.69 52.77 16.29
N LEU A 141 20.13 51.77 17.06
CA LEU A 141 21.14 51.94 18.10
C LEU A 141 22.48 52.38 17.50
N LEU A 142 22.91 51.78 16.39
CA LEU A 142 24.14 52.17 15.70
C LEU A 142 24.08 53.62 15.21
N LYS A 143 22.95 54.07 14.66
CA LYS A 143 22.75 55.48 14.27
C LYS A 143 22.83 56.41 15.48
N THR A 144 22.24 56.02 16.62
CA THR A 144 22.28 56.81 17.86
C THR A 144 23.70 56.90 18.42
N LEU A 145 24.43 55.79 18.45
CA LEU A 145 25.83 55.75 18.86
C LEU A 145 26.72 56.64 17.98
N SER A 146 26.51 56.62 16.65
CA SER A 146 27.24 57.50 15.73
C SER A 146 27.00 58.97 16.05
N LYS A 147 25.73 59.37 16.25
CA LYS A 147 25.39 60.76 16.62
C LYS A 147 25.98 61.17 17.96
N MET A 148 25.92 60.30 18.98
CA MET A 148 26.53 60.60 20.27
C MET A 148 28.04 60.78 20.15
N LYS A 149 28.71 59.94 19.36
CA LYS A 149 30.15 60.07 19.09
C LYS A 149 30.46 61.40 18.39
N GLU A 150 29.70 61.78 17.38
CA GLU A 150 29.85 63.07 16.69
C GLU A 150 29.66 64.26 17.64
N ASN A 151 28.63 64.21 18.49
CA ASN A 151 28.37 65.26 19.48
C ASN A 151 29.48 65.34 20.53
N GLN A 152 30.03 64.21 20.98
CA GLN A 152 31.18 64.20 21.88
C GLN A 152 32.41 64.83 21.23
N VAL A 153 32.69 64.52 19.96
CA VAL A 153 33.80 65.13 19.22
C VAL A 153 33.61 66.65 19.11
N LYS A 154 32.43 67.10 18.70
CA LYS A 154 32.11 68.55 18.61
C LYS A 154 32.26 69.26 19.96
N ASN A 155 31.73 68.67 21.04
CA ASN A 155 31.86 69.23 22.39
C ASN A 155 33.32 69.33 22.86
N LEU A 156 34.19 68.40 22.45
CA LEU A 156 35.62 68.45 22.74
C LEU A 156 36.33 69.53 21.91
N GLU A 157 35.96 69.67 20.63
CA GLU A 157 36.46 70.72 19.74
C GLU A 157 36.07 72.12 20.24
N GLU A 158 34.82 72.32 20.68
CA GLU A 158 34.34 73.58 21.27
C GLU A 158 35.07 73.95 22.56
N LYS A 159 35.47 72.95 23.35
CA LYS A 159 36.32 73.14 24.55
C LYS A 159 37.80 73.34 24.21
N GLY A 160 38.17 73.41 22.94
CA GLY A 160 39.55 73.57 22.48
C GLY A 160 40.43 72.30 22.64
N ILE A 161 39.83 71.17 23.01
CA ILE A 161 40.51 69.89 23.22
C ILE A 161 40.56 69.16 21.87
N ARG A 162 41.65 69.33 21.13
CA ARG A 162 41.86 68.57 19.89
C ARG A 162 42.27 67.14 20.20
N PRO A 163 41.88 66.16 19.37
CA PRO A 163 42.48 64.83 19.42
C PRO A 163 44.00 64.99 19.35
N LEU A 164 44.72 64.51 20.36
CA LEU A 164 46.17 64.48 20.33
C LEU A 164 46.60 63.66 19.11
N LYS A 165 47.09 64.32 18.06
CA LYS A 165 47.95 63.68 17.07
C LYS A 165 49.26 63.35 17.78
N GLY A 166 49.25 62.28 18.55
CA GLY A 166 50.50 61.64 18.96
C GLY A 166 51.24 61.20 17.70
N PRO A 167 52.57 61.28 17.65
CA PRO A 167 53.32 60.65 16.57
C PRO A 167 52.90 59.18 16.54
N CYS A 168 52.39 58.71 15.40
CA CYS A 168 52.23 57.28 15.19
C CYS A 168 53.65 56.69 15.29
N SER A 169 53.93 55.98 16.38
CA SER A 169 55.16 55.21 16.51
C SER A 169 55.21 54.27 15.31
N LYS A 170 56.13 54.51 14.37
CA LYS A 170 56.58 53.46 13.45
C LYS A 170 57.25 52.40 14.32
N GLY A 171 56.51 51.38 14.72
CA GLY A 171 57.07 50.33 15.57
C GLY A 171 56.06 49.24 15.90
N GLY A 172 56.18 48.11 15.19
CA GLY A 172 55.58 46.85 15.61
C GLY A 172 54.91 46.09 14.48
N ILE A 173 55.70 45.46 13.60
CA ILE A 173 55.26 44.27 12.87
C ILE A 173 55.05 43.19 13.94
N PHE A 174 53.87 43.14 14.55
CA PHE A 174 53.44 41.96 15.26
C PHE A 174 52.96 40.96 14.21
N GLY A 175 53.78 39.92 14.05
CA GLY A 175 53.62 38.90 13.03
C GLY A 175 52.20 38.35 12.96
N ARG A 176 51.68 38.34 11.73
CA ARG A 176 50.67 37.39 11.28
C ARG A 176 51.05 35.99 11.76
N ARG A 177 50.39 35.47 12.79
CA ARG A 177 50.14 34.04 12.88
C ARG A 177 48.78 33.78 12.28
N ASN A 178 48.80 33.36 11.03
CA ASN A 178 47.69 32.69 10.38
C ASN A 178 47.20 31.55 11.30
N ARG A 179 45.98 31.67 11.83
CA ARG A 179 45.14 30.51 12.11
C ARG A 179 44.01 30.54 11.11
N SER A 180 44.27 29.92 9.96
CA SER A 180 43.24 29.41 9.07
C SER A 180 42.43 28.35 9.81
N SER A 181 41.29 28.71 10.37
CA SER A 181 40.23 27.73 10.68
C SER A 181 39.20 27.78 9.56
N THR A 182 39.57 27.20 8.42
CA THR A 182 38.61 26.66 7.46
C THR A 182 37.81 25.57 8.17
N ALA A 183 36.64 25.93 8.70
CA ALA A 183 35.61 24.95 9.00
C ALA A 183 34.97 24.55 7.65
N GLN A 184 35.49 23.48 7.05
CA GLN A 184 34.77 22.80 5.98
C GLN A 184 33.63 21.96 6.55
N PRO A 185 32.54 21.77 5.78
CA PRO A 185 31.36 21.05 6.23
C PRO A 185 31.65 19.55 6.34
N ILE A 186 31.22 18.94 7.44
CA ILE A 186 31.20 17.49 7.58
C ILE A 186 30.08 16.95 6.69
N SER A 187 30.50 16.41 5.56
CA SER A 187 29.77 15.43 4.76
C SER A 187 29.86 14.08 5.46
N THR A 188 28.74 13.54 5.92
CA THR A 188 28.60 12.10 6.13
C THR A 188 27.50 11.58 5.21
N ARG A 189 27.98 11.15 4.05
CA ARG A 189 27.33 10.20 3.15
C ARG A 189 27.09 8.88 3.88
N SER A 190 25.93 8.31 3.61
CA SER A 190 25.49 6.95 3.96
C SER A 190 26.55 5.87 3.70
N VAL A 191 26.55 4.84 4.56
CA VAL A 191 27.08 3.53 4.23
C VAL A 191 26.12 2.46 4.75
N LYS A 192 25.59 1.70 3.79
CA LYS A 192 24.97 0.36 3.81
C LYS A 192 23.88 0.07 4.83
#